data_AF-A0A3M9MCT1-F1
#
_entry.id   AF-A0A3M9MCT1-F1
#
_cell.length_a   1.000
_cell.length_b   1.000
_cell.length_c   1.000
_cell.angle_alpha   90.00
_cell.angle_beta   90.00
_cell.angle_gamma   90.00
#
_symmetry.space_group_name_H-M   'P 1'
#
loop_
_entity.id
_entity.type
_entity.pdbx_description
1 polymer ?
#
loop_
_entity_poly.entity_id
_entity_poly.type
_entity_poly.pdbx_seq_one_letter_code
_entity_poly.pdbx_strand_id
1 'polypeptide(L)'
;MLQELINEQVLIITDDSYFVRLKKASDELSKRILKNKESINSFVSVALDPKVAIEDPIIDEVKGLIVKNWPTFLSFTKDTPVTFIRAVILEALEFISKDLKVANKIWLSGRNTTKYFSLVEKERNVVQTFLNGLGSRVEQDASKTWSVPKTNDLMKIGEVASAVSDEVKRMLSEQTPGLPIPQGEINSSISKVIGGKYSLLLEQNKMLHLRTQMLWWKESLFSVLLKVGYDEISSSALPLVLALDGNSLVPQIFPKSVDYFIKEVQRDVQKMEEGESLLVELIEGLVSSNEVALIRKNLNEPLNNGYERISLLDFIGGLISGKYKIGEIEKKVGVSLGVKLRPSEFGLWLFHDLQSAKLI
;
A
#
# COMPACT_ATOMS: atom_id res chain seq x y z
N MET A 1 2.34 -8.12 17.25
CA MET A 1 1.15 -8.90 16.84
C MET A 1 0.98 -10.16 17.67
N LEU A 2 1.96 -11.07 17.76
CA LEU A 2 1.88 -12.33 18.52
C LEU A 2 1.44 -12.10 19.96
N GLN A 3 2.06 -11.16 20.66
CA GLN A 3 1.72 -10.86 22.05
C GLN A 3 0.29 -10.36 22.19
N GLU A 4 -0.17 -9.49 21.28
CA GLU A 4 -1.53 -8.95 21.28
C GLU A 4 -2.56 -10.05 21.03
N LEU A 5 -2.30 -10.94 20.08
CA LEU A 5 -3.16 -12.10 19.79
C LEU A 5 -3.24 -13.07 20.98
N ILE A 6 -2.17 -13.22 21.76
CA ILE A 6 -2.17 -14.00 22.99
C ILE A 6 -2.98 -13.30 24.09
N ASN A 7 -2.77 -11.99 24.28
CA ASN A 7 -3.48 -11.20 25.28
C ASN A 7 -4.99 -11.22 25.05
N GLU A 8 -5.40 -11.13 23.77
CA GLU A 8 -6.80 -11.23 23.36
C GLU A 8 -7.32 -12.68 23.29
N GLN A 9 -6.52 -13.67 23.70
CA GLN A 9 -6.89 -15.09 23.71
C GLN A 9 -7.30 -15.64 22.33
N VAL A 10 -6.81 -15.00 21.26
CA VAL A 10 -6.92 -15.52 19.88
C VAL A 10 -5.93 -16.69 19.71
N LEU A 11 -4.77 -16.59 20.36
CA LEU A 11 -3.78 -17.66 20.46
C LEU A 11 -3.65 -18.12 21.89
N ILE A 12 -3.75 -19.43 22.11
CA ILE A 12 -3.58 -20.04 23.43
C ILE A 12 -2.22 -20.74 23.46
N ILE A 13 -1.30 -20.18 24.24
CA ILE A 13 -0.02 -20.80 24.56
C ILE A 13 0.05 -21.09 26.06
N THR A 14 0.69 -22.20 26.44
CA THR A 14 0.77 -22.65 27.83
C THR A 14 2.18 -22.49 28.44
N ASP A 15 3.15 -22.07 27.64
CA ASP A 15 4.56 -21.92 28.02
C ASP A 15 5.19 -20.77 27.21
N ASP A 16 5.87 -19.86 27.90
CA ASP A 16 6.60 -18.73 27.32
C ASP A 16 7.66 -19.19 26.31
N SER A 17 8.19 -20.42 26.48
CA SER A 17 9.13 -21.01 25.52
C SER A 17 8.54 -21.15 24.12
N TYR A 18 7.20 -21.32 23.99
CA TYR A 18 6.52 -21.39 22.70
C TYR A 18 6.45 -20.02 22.03
N PHE A 19 6.20 -18.95 22.79
CA PHE A 19 6.25 -17.59 22.27
C PHE A 19 7.61 -17.30 21.64
N VAL A 20 8.71 -17.62 22.34
CA VAL A 20 10.08 -17.41 21.85
C VAL A 20 10.33 -18.17 20.54
N ARG A 21 9.80 -19.40 20.40
CA ARG A 21 9.96 -20.20 19.17
C ARG A 21 9.17 -19.63 17.99
N LEU A 22 7.93 -19.20 18.21
CA LEU A 22 7.10 -18.53 17.19
C LEU A 22 7.73 -17.21 16.76
N LYS A 23 8.27 -16.44 17.71
CA LYS A 23 8.97 -15.19 17.42
C LYS A 23 10.22 -15.42 16.56
N LYS A 24 11.02 -16.46 16.85
CA LYS A 24 12.16 -16.85 15.99
C LYS A 24 11.73 -17.20 14.56
N ALA A 25 10.64 -17.95 14.40
CA ALA A 25 10.10 -18.27 13.07
C ALA A 25 9.67 -16.99 12.32
N SER A 26 9.02 -16.05 13.01
CA SER A 26 8.66 -14.74 12.46
C SER A 26 9.89 -13.92 12.05
N ASP A 27 10.96 -13.93 12.84
CA ASP A 27 12.20 -13.21 12.52
C ASP A 27 12.90 -13.81 11.28
N GLU A 28 12.87 -15.13 11.12
CA GLU A 28 13.34 -15.78 9.88
C GLU A 28 12.45 -15.41 8.68
N LEU A 29 11.13 -15.43 8.85
CA LEU A 29 10.17 -15.10 7.80
C LEU A 29 10.32 -13.65 7.32
N SER A 30 10.46 -12.69 8.25
CA SER A 30 10.64 -11.28 7.92
C SER A 30 11.82 -11.04 6.97
N LYS A 31 12.94 -11.74 7.19
CA LYS A 31 14.13 -11.70 6.33
C LYS A 31 13.86 -12.26 4.94
N ARG A 32 13.00 -13.28 4.81
CA ARG A 32 12.62 -13.85 3.51
C ARG A 32 11.72 -12.89 2.73
N ILE A 33 10.71 -12.34 3.39
CA ILE A 33 9.79 -11.37 2.77
C ILE A 33 10.57 -10.13 2.29
N LEU A 34 11.54 -9.64 3.07
CA LEU A 34 12.36 -8.49 2.66
C LEU A 34 13.28 -8.77 1.47
N LYS A 35 13.65 -10.03 1.21
CA LYS A 35 14.41 -10.43 0.01
C LYS A 35 13.54 -10.48 -1.25
N ASN A 36 12.26 -10.76 -1.10
CA ASN A 36 11.28 -10.77 -2.17
C ASN A 36 10.05 -9.94 -1.78
N LYS A 37 10.18 -8.61 -1.86
CA LYS A 37 9.13 -7.68 -1.46
C LYS A 37 7.86 -7.77 -2.32
N GLU A 38 7.94 -8.36 -3.51
CA GLU A 38 6.77 -8.64 -4.37
C GLU A 38 5.79 -9.61 -3.70
N SER A 39 6.29 -10.48 -2.82
CA SER A 39 5.46 -11.45 -2.08
C SER A 39 4.59 -10.82 -0.98
N ILE A 40 4.84 -9.57 -0.58
CA ILE A 40 4.16 -8.93 0.56
C ILE A 40 2.63 -9.00 0.40
N ASN A 41 2.09 -8.74 -0.79
CA ASN A 41 0.64 -8.77 -1.02
C ASN A 41 0.06 -10.15 -0.73
N SER A 42 0.70 -11.22 -1.20
CA SER A 42 0.29 -12.60 -0.96
C SER A 42 0.34 -12.97 0.53
N PHE A 43 1.43 -12.60 1.22
CA PHE A 43 1.54 -12.81 2.67
C PHE A 43 0.47 -12.04 3.46
N VAL A 44 0.17 -10.80 3.07
CA VAL A 44 -0.91 -10.00 3.68
C VAL A 44 -2.26 -10.68 3.49
N SER A 45 -2.60 -11.10 2.27
CA SER A 45 -3.86 -11.80 1.99
C SER A 45 -4.00 -13.10 2.80
N VAL A 46 -2.95 -13.91 2.90
CA VAL A 46 -2.95 -15.15 3.71
C VAL A 46 -3.07 -14.84 5.21
N ALA A 47 -2.34 -13.86 5.71
CA ALA A 47 -2.36 -13.48 7.11
C ALA A 47 -3.74 -13.00 7.59
N LEU A 48 -4.46 -12.30 6.72
CA LEU A 48 -5.72 -11.65 7.07
C LEU A 48 -6.95 -12.54 6.87
N ASP A 49 -6.82 -13.68 6.18
CA ASP A 49 -7.93 -14.60 5.90
C ASP A 49 -7.91 -15.85 6.79
N PRO A 50 -8.84 -15.98 7.77
CA PRO A 50 -8.95 -17.18 8.60
C PRO A 50 -9.34 -18.45 7.85
N LYS A 51 -9.91 -18.32 6.64
CA LYS A 51 -10.40 -19.42 5.81
C LYS A 51 -9.43 -19.77 4.69
N VAL A 52 -8.20 -19.27 4.74
CA VAL A 52 -7.16 -19.66 3.78
C VAL A 52 -6.96 -21.19 3.76
N ALA A 53 -6.77 -21.74 2.56
CA ALA A 53 -6.58 -23.17 2.37
C ALA A 53 -5.33 -23.67 3.10
N ILE A 54 -5.39 -24.88 3.64
CA ILE A 54 -4.30 -25.49 4.40
C ILE A 54 -3.13 -25.82 3.48
N GLU A 55 -3.46 -26.09 2.21
CA GLU A 55 -2.55 -26.43 1.12
C GLU A 55 -1.96 -25.18 0.44
N ASP A 56 -2.26 -23.96 0.90
CA ASP A 56 -1.66 -22.74 0.35
C ASP A 56 -0.13 -22.80 0.53
N PRO A 57 0.67 -22.54 -0.53
CA PRO A 57 2.13 -22.61 -0.46
C PRO A 57 2.76 -21.76 0.64
N ILE A 58 2.15 -20.62 0.99
CA ILE A 58 2.62 -19.76 2.09
C ILE A 58 2.38 -20.43 3.44
N ILE A 59 1.25 -21.13 3.61
CA ILE A 59 0.96 -21.86 4.85
C ILE A 59 2.01 -22.95 5.06
N ASP A 60 2.32 -23.73 4.02
CA ASP A 60 3.37 -24.76 4.09
C ASP A 60 4.77 -24.19 4.31
N GLU A 61 5.12 -23.08 3.65
CA GLU A 61 6.41 -22.41 3.86
C GLU A 61 6.59 -22.01 5.33
N VAL A 62 5.61 -21.32 5.89
CA VAL A 62 5.68 -20.78 7.26
C VAL A 62 5.58 -21.90 8.29
N LYS A 63 4.76 -22.92 8.04
CA LYS A 63 4.74 -24.15 8.86
C LYS A 63 6.13 -24.77 8.94
N GLY A 64 6.86 -24.86 7.84
CA GLY A 64 8.24 -25.37 7.83
C GLY A 64 9.18 -24.54 8.73
N LEU A 65 9.05 -23.21 8.72
CA LEU A 65 9.81 -22.32 9.60
C LEU A 65 9.48 -22.51 11.08
N ILE A 66 8.20 -22.72 11.40
CA ILE A 66 7.76 -22.98 12.77
C ILE A 66 8.29 -24.33 13.23
N VAL A 67 8.13 -25.41 12.45
CA VAL A 67 8.60 -26.76 12.82
C VAL A 67 10.11 -26.79 13.01
N LYS A 68 10.87 -26.05 12.19
CA LYS A 68 12.32 -25.89 12.36
C LYS A 68 12.70 -25.32 13.74
N ASN A 69 11.92 -24.36 14.24
CA ASN A 69 12.16 -23.69 15.53
C ASN A 69 11.40 -24.36 16.70
N TRP A 70 10.41 -25.19 16.41
CA TRP A 70 9.58 -25.92 17.35
C TRP A 70 9.21 -27.30 16.79
N PRO A 71 10.08 -28.31 16.92
CA PRO A 71 9.86 -29.63 16.31
C PRO A 71 8.57 -30.34 16.74
N THR A 72 8.10 -30.09 17.97
CA THR A 72 6.86 -30.67 18.52
C THR A 72 5.60 -29.84 18.23
N PHE A 73 5.68 -28.83 17.36
CA PHE A 73 4.56 -27.94 17.04
C PHE A 73 3.32 -28.69 16.53
N LEU A 74 3.49 -29.67 15.65
CA LEU A 74 2.36 -30.40 15.07
C LEU A 74 1.63 -31.28 16.09
N SER A 75 2.32 -31.77 17.11
CA SER A 75 1.69 -32.52 18.22
C SER A 75 1.00 -31.60 19.25
N PHE A 76 1.30 -30.31 19.22
CA PHE A 76 0.76 -29.34 20.18
C PHE A 76 -0.62 -28.80 19.77
N THR A 77 -0.88 -28.66 18.48
CA THR A 77 -2.12 -28.05 17.98
C THR A 77 -3.23 -29.10 17.78
N LYS A 78 -4.39 -28.91 18.42
CA LYS A 78 -5.56 -29.81 18.28
C LYS A 78 -6.35 -29.59 16.99
N ASP A 79 -6.31 -28.38 16.43
CA ASP A 79 -6.88 -28.00 15.14
C ASP A 79 -5.77 -27.59 14.17
N THR A 80 -6.12 -27.46 12.87
CA THR A 80 -5.19 -27.03 11.84
C THR A 80 -4.44 -25.77 12.27
N PRO A 81 -3.09 -25.77 12.28
CA PRO A 81 -2.26 -24.70 12.84
C PRO A 81 -2.32 -23.37 12.07
N VAL A 82 -3.30 -23.17 11.18
CA VAL A 82 -3.48 -21.97 10.36
C VAL A 82 -3.51 -20.71 11.22
N THR A 83 -4.15 -20.74 12.39
CA THR A 83 -4.17 -19.59 13.31
C THR A 83 -2.77 -19.22 13.80
N PHE A 84 -1.96 -20.20 14.22
CA PHE A 84 -0.56 -19.96 14.64
C PHE A 84 0.31 -19.51 13.46
N ILE A 85 0.11 -20.10 12.29
CA ILE A 85 0.84 -19.76 11.07
C ILE A 85 0.54 -18.31 10.66
N ARG A 86 -0.73 -17.93 10.59
CA ARG A 86 -1.16 -16.56 10.30
C ARG A 86 -0.62 -15.56 11.32
N ALA A 87 -0.59 -15.93 12.60
CA ALA A 87 -0.01 -15.08 13.63
C ALA A 87 1.50 -14.84 13.46
N VAL A 88 2.25 -15.86 13.04
CA VAL A 88 3.68 -15.72 12.68
C VAL A 88 3.84 -14.81 11.46
N ILE A 89 2.94 -14.89 10.47
CA ILE A 89 2.97 -13.97 9.32
C ILE A 89 2.66 -12.53 9.77
N LEU A 90 1.62 -12.30 10.57
CA LEU A 90 1.25 -10.97 11.07
C LEU A 90 2.39 -10.32 11.86
N GLU A 91 3.08 -11.09 12.71
CA GLU A 91 4.26 -10.61 13.44
C GLU A 91 5.42 -10.25 12.51
N ALA A 92 5.64 -11.04 11.47
CA ALA A 92 6.68 -10.74 10.48
C ALA A 92 6.34 -9.46 9.71
N LEU A 93 5.07 -9.30 9.31
CA LEU A 93 4.56 -8.11 8.62
C LEU A 93 4.69 -6.84 9.48
N GLU A 94 4.34 -6.91 10.76
CA GLU A 94 4.52 -5.79 11.70
C GLU A 94 6.00 -5.44 11.90
N PHE A 95 6.88 -6.44 11.97
CA PHE A 95 8.31 -6.17 12.11
C PHE A 95 8.86 -5.41 10.90
N ILE A 96 8.49 -5.82 9.68
CA ILE A 96 8.98 -5.19 8.44
C ILE A 96 8.30 -3.86 8.14
N SER A 97 7.10 -3.60 8.68
CA SER A 97 6.39 -2.33 8.49
C SER A 97 7.05 -1.13 9.19
N LYS A 98 8.23 -1.31 9.81
CA LYS A 98 9.09 -0.20 10.25
C LYS A 98 9.54 0.67 9.08
N ASP A 99 9.71 0.11 7.88
CA ASP A 99 9.90 0.90 6.66
C ASP A 99 8.55 1.46 6.18
N LEU A 100 8.52 2.74 5.82
CA LEU A 100 7.26 3.42 5.47
C LEU A 100 6.67 2.90 4.15
N LYS A 101 7.50 2.57 3.15
CA LYS A 101 7.01 2.01 1.88
C LYS A 101 6.43 0.62 2.08
N VAL A 102 7.09 -0.20 2.90
CA VAL A 102 6.58 -1.52 3.29
C VAL A 102 5.28 -1.39 4.08
N ALA A 103 5.19 -0.45 5.04
CA ALA A 103 3.97 -0.16 5.78
C ALA A 103 2.81 0.21 4.84
N ASN A 104 3.07 1.10 3.88
CA ASN A 104 2.08 1.50 2.89
C ASN A 104 1.64 0.33 2.00
N LYS A 105 2.57 -0.54 1.59
CA LYS A 105 2.26 -1.72 0.79
C LYS A 105 1.35 -2.69 1.55
N ILE A 106 1.65 -2.95 2.82
CA ILE A 106 0.82 -3.79 3.70
C ILE A 106 -0.58 -3.18 3.86
N TRP A 107 -0.64 -1.87 4.15
CA TRP A 107 -1.89 -1.14 4.31
C TRP A 107 -2.77 -1.21 3.06
N LEU A 108 -2.23 -0.88 1.89
CA LEU A 108 -2.96 -0.88 0.62
C LEU A 108 -3.48 -2.28 0.26
N SER A 109 -2.70 -3.33 0.55
CA SER A 109 -3.07 -4.71 0.24
C SER A 109 -4.15 -5.27 1.17
N GLY A 110 -4.18 -4.85 2.44
CA GLY A 110 -5.15 -5.34 3.43
C GLY A 110 -6.44 -4.51 3.53
N ARG A 111 -6.38 -3.20 3.26
CA ARG A 111 -7.48 -2.28 3.58
C ARG A 111 -8.79 -2.56 2.84
N ASN A 112 -8.73 -3.14 1.64
CA ASN A 112 -9.93 -3.41 0.83
C ASN A 112 -10.57 -4.77 1.16
N THR A 113 -9.76 -5.76 1.56
CA THR A 113 -10.18 -7.16 1.72
C THR A 113 -10.62 -7.51 3.15
N THR A 114 -10.04 -6.87 4.16
CA THR A 114 -10.26 -7.22 5.58
C THR A 114 -11.71 -7.18 6.04
N LYS A 115 -12.51 -6.25 5.49
CA LYS A 115 -13.96 -6.16 5.79
C LYS A 115 -14.76 -7.38 5.29
N TYR A 116 -14.21 -8.17 4.36
CA TYR A 116 -14.85 -9.35 3.79
C TYR A 116 -14.36 -10.66 4.42
N PHE A 117 -13.29 -10.62 5.20
CA PHE A 117 -12.78 -11.81 5.88
C PHE A 117 -13.57 -12.11 7.15
N SER A 118 -13.80 -13.40 7.41
CA SER A 118 -14.59 -13.90 8.54
C SER A 118 -13.79 -13.91 9.85
N LEU A 119 -13.18 -12.78 10.22
CA LEU A 119 -12.44 -12.62 11.47
C LEU A 119 -13.39 -12.64 12.67
N VAL A 120 -13.03 -13.41 13.71
CA VAL A 120 -13.72 -13.35 15.01
C VAL A 120 -13.47 -12.00 15.67
N GLU A 121 -14.38 -11.54 16.55
CA GLU A 121 -14.36 -10.18 17.09
C GLU A 121 -13.02 -9.78 17.72
N LYS A 122 -12.45 -10.64 18.57
CA LYS A 122 -11.16 -10.38 19.22
C LYS A 122 -10.01 -10.23 18.22
N GLU A 123 -9.92 -11.14 17.26
CA GLU A 123 -8.91 -11.10 16.19
C GLU A 123 -9.10 -9.87 15.30
N ARG A 124 -10.36 -9.53 14.98
CA ARG A 124 -10.71 -8.36 14.18
C ARG A 124 -10.20 -7.08 14.83
N ASN A 125 -10.34 -6.92 16.14
CA ASN A 125 -9.86 -5.73 16.84
C ASN A 125 -8.33 -5.59 16.76
N VAL A 126 -7.59 -6.68 16.96
CA VAL A 126 -6.12 -6.69 16.83
C VAL A 126 -5.70 -6.35 15.39
N VAL A 127 -6.30 -7.01 14.40
CA VAL A 127 -6.00 -6.77 12.98
C VAL A 127 -6.35 -5.34 12.55
N GLN A 128 -7.50 -4.81 12.97
CA GLN A 128 -7.89 -3.43 12.65
C GLN A 128 -6.97 -2.41 13.32
N THR A 129 -6.57 -2.64 14.58
CA THR A 129 -5.61 -1.77 15.27
C THR A 129 -4.29 -1.71 14.52
N PHE A 130 -3.76 -2.86 14.11
CA PHE A 130 -2.55 -2.97 13.30
C PHE A 130 -2.68 -2.18 11.99
N LEU A 131 -3.69 -2.48 11.16
CA LEU A 131 -3.86 -1.85 9.86
C LEU A 131 -4.14 -0.35 9.96
N ASN A 132 -4.97 0.09 10.92
CA ASN A 132 -5.23 1.51 11.15
C ASN A 132 -3.98 2.25 11.64
N GLY A 133 -3.12 1.60 12.43
CA GLY A 133 -1.83 2.14 12.83
C GLY A 133 -0.92 2.39 11.62
N LEU A 134 -0.84 1.42 10.69
CA LEU A 134 -0.10 1.59 9.42
C LEU A 134 -0.70 2.73 8.58
N GLY A 135 -2.02 2.72 8.38
CA GLY A 135 -2.73 3.74 7.61
C GLY A 135 -2.54 5.14 8.20
N SER A 136 -2.61 5.30 9.52
CA SER A 136 -2.43 6.60 10.20
C SER A 136 -1.01 7.14 10.03
N ARG A 137 0.00 6.27 10.10
CA ARG A 137 1.40 6.65 9.89
C ARG A 137 1.65 7.08 8.44
N VAL A 138 1.13 6.34 7.48
CA VAL A 138 1.20 6.70 6.05
C VAL A 138 0.47 8.02 5.80
N GLU A 139 -0.72 8.19 6.37
CA GLU A 139 -1.51 9.43 6.25
C GLU A 139 -0.76 10.64 6.81
N GLN A 140 -0.10 10.49 7.96
CA GLN A 140 0.67 11.55 8.59
C GLN A 140 1.84 11.98 7.70
N ASP A 141 2.55 11.02 7.10
CA ASP A 141 3.67 11.31 6.19
C ASP A 141 3.19 11.92 4.87
N ALA A 142 2.13 11.34 4.29
CA ALA A 142 1.50 11.85 3.08
C ALA A 142 0.99 13.27 3.29
N SER A 143 0.28 13.55 4.39
CA SER A 143 -0.25 14.88 4.69
C SER A 143 0.84 15.94 4.84
N LYS A 144 2.02 15.59 5.35
CA LYS A 144 3.16 16.54 5.42
C LYS A 144 3.62 16.91 4.01
N THR A 145 3.86 15.89 3.18
CA THR A 145 4.32 16.07 1.79
C THR A 145 3.28 16.77 0.93
N TRP A 146 2.00 16.45 1.13
CA TRP A 146 0.85 16.98 0.39
C TRP A 146 0.22 18.21 1.02
N SER A 147 0.84 18.81 2.04
CA SER A 147 0.38 20.08 2.60
C SER A 147 0.65 21.26 1.65
N VAL A 148 -0.28 22.22 1.61
CA VAL A 148 -0.03 23.49 0.90
C VAL A 148 0.98 24.28 1.73
N PRO A 149 2.13 24.71 1.15
CA PRO A 149 3.05 25.57 1.86
C PRO A 149 2.32 26.83 2.31
N LYS A 150 2.45 27.22 3.58
CA LYS A 150 1.91 28.52 4.01
C LYS A 150 2.71 29.62 3.31
N THR A 151 2.14 30.81 3.20
CA THR A 151 2.81 31.98 2.57
C THR A 151 4.13 32.34 3.25
N ASN A 152 4.28 31.99 4.53
CA ASN A 152 5.53 32.15 5.29
C ASN A 152 6.52 30.98 5.09
N ASP A 153 6.07 29.86 4.51
CA ASP A 153 6.88 28.69 4.16
C ASP A 153 7.44 28.79 2.73
N LEU A 154 6.94 29.75 1.94
CA LEU A 154 7.52 30.13 0.66
C LEU A 154 8.82 30.89 0.94
N MET A 155 9.90 30.15 0.84
CA MET A 155 11.24 30.64 1.13
C MET A 155 11.52 31.88 0.27
N LYS A 156 11.63 33.04 0.92
CA LYS A 156 12.03 34.27 0.23
C LYS A 156 13.51 34.13 -0.11
N ILE A 157 13.94 34.59 -1.28
CA ILE A 157 15.37 34.61 -1.66
C ILE A 157 16.23 35.27 -0.56
N GLY A 158 15.67 36.25 0.17
CA GLY A 158 16.31 36.89 1.32
C GLY A 158 16.58 35.97 2.53
N GLU A 159 15.80 34.91 2.72
CA GLU A 159 15.97 33.94 3.83
C GLU A 159 17.11 32.94 3.56
N VAL A 160 17.37 32.62 2.28
CA VAL A 160 18.55 31.85 1.90
C VAL A 160 19.81 32.68 2.13
N ALA A 161 19.78 33.96 1.75
CA ALA A 161 20.88 34.90 2.00
C ALA A 161 21.14 35.09 3.49
N SER A 162 20.08 35.21 4.32
CA SER A 162 20.24 35.33 5.78
C SER A 162 20.78 34.04 6.40
N ALA A 163 20.29 32.86 5.99
CA ALA A 163 20.79 31.59 6.50
C ALA A 163 22.26 31.34 6.16
N VAL A 164 22.70 31.76 4.95
CA VAL A 164 24.12 31.73 4.57
C VAL A 164 24.92 32.70 5.44
N SER A 165 24.41 33.92 5.67
CA SER A 165 25.05 34.92 6.55
C SER A 165 25.22 34.41 7.98
N ASP A 166 24.18 33.78 8.54
CA ASP A 166 24.18 33.24 9.90
C ASP A 166 25.12 32.04 10.04
N GLU A 167 25.17 31.15 9.05
CA GLU A 167 26.13 30.05 9.02
C GLU A 167 27.59 30.55 8.94
N VAL A 168 27.85 31.57 8.13
CA VAL A 168 29.17 32.23 8.07
C VAL A 168 29.54 32.84 9.42
N LYS A 169 28.62 33.56 10.08
CA LYS A 169 28.85 34.11 11.43
C LYS A 169 29.10 33.02 12.46
N ARG A 170 28.36 31.92 12.42
CA ARG A 170 28.53 30.77 13.32
C ARG A 170 29.93 30.17 13.18
N MET A 171 30.36 29.90 11.95
CA MET A 171 31.71 29.37 11.69
C MET A 171 32.82 30.33 12.18
N LEU A 172 32.64 31.64 11.99
CA LEU A 172 33.56 32.65 12.51
C LEU A 172 33.60 32.68 14.05
N SER A 173 32.47 32.44 14.72
CA SER A 173 32.40 32.40 16.20
C SER A 173 32.97 31.13 16.83
N GLU A 174 32.98 30.02 16.09
CA GLU A 174 33.55 28.73 16.52
C GLU A 174 35.04 28.58 16.16
N GLN A 175 35.62 29.58 15.49
CA GLN A 175 37.01 29.59 15.06
C GLN A 175 37.97 29.65 16.25
N THR A 176 39.02 28.82 16.24
CA THR A 176 40.12 28.96 17.20
C THR A 176 40.92 30.23 16.89
N PRO A 177 41.15 31.13 17.86
CA PRO A 177 41.88 32.37 17.61
C PRO A 177 43.25 32.11 16.98
N GLY A 178 43.49 32.72 15.81
CA GLY A 178 44.78 32.66 15.10
C GLY A 178 44.93 31.57 14.02
N LEU A 179 43.95 30.67 13.85
CA LEU A 179 43.97 29.66 12.78
C LEU A 179 42.91 29.98 11.71
N PRO A 180 43.26 30.12 10.42
CA PRO A 180 42.28 30.37 9.37
C PRO A 180 41.34 29.16 9.19
N ILE A 181 40.03 29.42 9.05
CA ILE A 181 39.06 28.38 8.68
C ILE A 181 39.39 27.91 7.26
N PRO A 182 39.52 26.60 6.99
CA PRO A 182 39.73 26.11 5.65
C PRO A 182 38.61 26.56 4.71
N GLN A 183 38.94 27.20 3.60
CA GLN A 183 37.95 27.66 2.60
C GLN A 183 37.04 26.52 2.10
N GLY A 184 37.55 25.28 2.07
CA GLY A 184 36.78 24.09 1.73
C GLY A 184 35.64 23.80 2.72
N GLU A 185 35.84 24.04 4.02
CA GLU A 185 34.81 23.85 5.04
C GLU A 185 33.71 24.91 4.91
N ILE A 186 34.10 26.18 4.71
CA ILE A 186 33.16 27.28 4.44
C ILE A 186 32.29 26.96 3.22
N ASN A 187 32.91 26.56 2.12
CA ASN A 187 32.19 26.24 0.89
C ASN A 187 31.25 25.04 1.08
N SER A 188 31.66 24.03 1.86
CA SER A 188 30.85 22.84 2.13
C SER A 188 29.60 23.15 2.96
N SER A 189 29.74 23.98 4.01
CA SER A 189 28.64 24.38 4.89
C SER A 189 27.65 25.29 4.15
N ILE A 190 28.14 26.26 3.39
CA ILE A 190 27.31 27.13 2.54
C ILE A 190 26.57 26.29 1.50
N SER A 191 27.26 25.37 0.81
CA SER A 191 26.64 24.48 -0.18
C SER A 191 25.57 23.58 0.45
N LYS A 192 25.75 23.15 1.70
CA LYS A 192 24.78 22.36 2.45
C LYS A 192 23.53 23.18 2.81
N VAL A 193 23.70 24.41 3.27
CA VAL A 193 22.59 25.33 3.58
C VAL A 193 21.81 25.64 2.31
N ILE A 194 22.50 26.06 1.25
CA ILE A 194 21.91 26.33 -0.06
C ILE A 194 21.20 25.07 -0.58
N GLY A 195 21.90 23.94 -0.69
CA GLY A 195 21.34 22.68 -1.20
C GLY A 195 20.10 22.21 -0.43
N GLY A 196 20.14 22.27 0.91
CA GLY A 196 18.98 21.92 1.73
C GLY A 196 17.79 22.84 1.48
N LYS A 197 18.02 24.15 1.41
CA LYS A 197 16.98 25.16 1.17
C LYS A 197 16.38 25.07 -0.24
N TYR A 198 17.22 24.91 -1.27
CA TYR A 198 16.77 24.68 -2.65
C TYR A 198 15.98 23.37 -2.81
N SER A 199 16.38 22.30 -2.12
CA SER A 199 15.65 21.02 -2.17
C SER A 199 14.22 21.15 -1.65
N LEU A 200 14.02 21.92 -0.56
CA LEU A 200 12.69 22.16 -0.03
C LEU A 200 11.80 22.92 -1.03
N LEU A 201 12.34 23.97 -1.66
CA LEU A 201 11.62 24.74 -2.67
C LEU A 201 11.21 23.86 -3.88
N LEU A 202 12.13 22.98 -4.31
CA LEU A 202 11.89 22.07 -5.42
C LEU A 202 10.77 21.07 -5.09
N GLU A 203 10.76 20.49 -3.88
CA GLU A 203 9.67 19.62 -3.42
C GLU A 203 8.33 20.36 -3.33
N GLN A 204 8.31 21.58 -2.80
CA GLN A 204 7.09 22.40 -2.76
C GLN A 204 6.52 22.66 -4.16
N ASN A 205 7.39 23.03 -5.12
CA ASN A 205 6.97 23.26 -6.51
C ASN A 205 6.47 21.98 -7.19
N LYS A 206 7.11 20.83 -6.98
CA LYS A 206 6.61 19.54 -7.47
C LYS A 206 5.19 19.27 -6.98
N MET A 207 4.94 19.50 -5.70
CA MET A 207 3.62 19.26 -5.11
C MET A 207 2.56 20.26 -5.58
N LEU A 208 2.93 21.51 -5.84
CA LEU A 208 2.04 22.48 -6.50
C LEU A 208 1.69 22.02 -7.92
N HIS A 209 2.68 21.65 -8.72
CA HIS A 209 2.48 21.13 -10.07
C HIS A 209 1.60 19.88 -10.08
N LEU A 210 1.82 18.94 -9.16
CA LEU A 210 0.99 17.74 -9.02
C LEU A 210 -0.47 18.09 -8.76
N ARG A 211 -0.76 19.00 -7.83
CA ARG A 211 -2.15 19.41 -7.55
C ARG A 211 -2.79 20.09 -8.76
N THR A 212 -2.06 20.94 -9.47
CA THR A 212 -2.54 21.55 -10.72
C THR A 212 -2.85 20.49 -11.77
N GLN A 213 -1.98 19.48 -11.94
CA GLN A 213 -2.23 18.37 -12.86
C GLN A 213 -3.45 17.54 -12.45
N MET A 214 -3.62 17.25 -11.17
CA MET A 214 -4.80 16.54 -10.67
C MET A 214 -6.07 17.35 -10.91
N LEU A 215 -6.07 18.64 -10.59
CA LEU A 215 -7.21 19.52 -10.87
C LEU A 215 -7.52 19.57 -12.37
N TRP A 216 -6.50 19.73 -13.22
CA TRP A 216 -6.68 19.69 -14.68
C TRP A 216 -7.27 18.36 -15.14
N TRP A 217 -6.79 17.24 -14.59
CA TRP A 217 -7.32 15.91 -14.90
C TRP A 217 -8.81 15.78 -14.51
N LYS A 218 -9.19 16.26 -13.32
CA LYS A 218 -10.59 16.31 -12.90
C LYS A 218 -11.45 17.20 -13.80
N GLU A 219 -10.98 18.40 -14.14
CA GLU A 219 -11.79 19.36 -14.92
C GLU A 219 -11.89 18.99 -16.41
N SER A 220 -10.83 18.39 -16.97
CA SER A 220 -10.83 17.96 -18.37
C SER A 220 -11.64 16.69 -18.61
N LEU A 221 -11.87 15.88 -17.56
CA LEU A 221 -12.55 14.58 -17.63
C LEU A 221 -12.06 13.71 -18.80
N PHE A 222 -10.74 13.69 -18.99
CA PHE A 222 -10.11 13.05 -20.14
C PHE A 222 -9.18 11.91 -19.71
N SER A 223 -9.34 10.75 -20.34
CA SER A 223 -8.42 9.63 -20.16
C SER A 223 -7.16 9.83 -20.99
N VAL A 224 -6.01 10.00 -20.33
CA VAL A 224 -4.72 10.07 -21.02
C VAL A 224 -4.37 8.72 -21.62
N LEU A 225 -4.73 7.63 -20.94
CA LEU A 225 -4.51 6.26 -21.38
C LEU A 225 -5.23 5.95 -22.71
N LEU A 226 -6.53 6.25 -22.77
CA LEU A 226 -7.39 5.89 -23.90
C LEU A 226 -7.55 7.02 -24.92
N LYS A 227 -7.10 8.24 -24.58
CA LYS A 227 -7.18 9.45 -25.42
C LYS A 227 -8.60 9.84 -25.82
N VAL A 228 -9.55 9.68 -24.90
CA VAL A 228 -10.98 9.98 -25.07
C VAL A 228 -11.54 10.64 -23.82
N GLY A 229 -12.71 11.29 -23.93
CA GLY A 229 -13.46 11.76 -22.76
C GLY A 229 -13.94 10.58 -21.91
N TYR A 230 -14.02 10.76 -20.59
CA TYR A 230 -14.54 9.72 -19.69
C TYR A 230 -16.03 9.43 -19.91
N ASP A 231 -16.77 10.37 -20.49
CA ASP A 231 -18.16 10.19 -20.92
C ASP A 231 -18.32 9.28 -22.14
N GLU A 232 -17.25 9.06 -22.90
CA GLU A 232 -17.20 8.13 -24.02
C GLU A 232 -16.87 6.69 -23.60
N ILE A 233 -16.44 6.49 -22.35
CA ILE A 233 -16.04 5.18 -21.81
C ILE A 233 -17.24 4.50 -21.17
N SER A 234 -17.39 3.19 -21.42
CA SER A 234 -18.47 2.41 -20.81
C SER A 234 -18.43 2.47 -19.26
N SER A 235 -19.60 2.58 -18.63
CA SER A 235 -19.72 2.67 -17.16
C SER A 235 -19.06 1.50 -16.43
N SER A 236 -18.96 0.33 -17.07
CA SER A 236 -18.29 -0.85 -16.52
C SER A 236 -16.76 -0.78 -16.61
N ALA A 237 -16.21 -0.12 -17.63
CA ALA A 237 -14.76 0.07 -17.78
C ALA A 237 -14.23 1.27 -16.99
N LEU A 238 -15.05 2.30 -16.82
CA LEU A 238 -14.67 3.57 -16.21
C LEU A 238 -13.90 3.44 -14.88
N PRO A 239 -14.30 2.59 -13.91
CA PRO A 239 -13.58 2.48 -12.64
C PRO A 239 -12.12 2.04 -12.79
N LEU A 240 -11.84 1.09 -13.70
CA LEU A 240 -10.47 0.63 -13.95
C LEU A 240 -9.66 1.66 -14.75
N VAL A 241 -10.28 2.34 -15.73
CA VAL A 241 -9.58 3.39 -16.49
C VAL A 241 -9.19 4.55 -15.58
N LEU A 242 -10.10 5.01 -14.71
CA LEU A 242 -9.79 6.04 -13.71
C LEU A 242 -8.69 5.59 -12.74
N ALA A 243 -8.71 4.33 -12.31
CA ALA A 243 -7.64 3.78 -11.48
C ALA A 243 -6.29 3.79 -12.20
N LEU A 244 -6.24 3.47 -13.50
CA LEU A 244 -5.01 3.47 -14.30
C LEU A 244 -4.48 4.89 -14.56
N ASP A 245 -5.33 5.82 -14.97
CA ASP A 245 -4.97 7.22 -15.17
C ASP A 245 -4.54 7.86 -13.84
N GLY A 246 -5.32 7.66 -12.78
CA GLY A 246 -4.98 8.10 -11.43
C GLY A 246 -3.67 7.50 -10.94
N ASN A 247 -3.39 6.23 -11.25
CA ASN A 247 -2.11 5.63 -10.96
C ASN A 247 -0.97 6.35 -11.70
N SER A 248 -1.12 6.75 -12.96
CA SER A 248 -0.05 7.49 -13.64
C SER A 248 0.29 8.84 -12.98
N LEU A 249 -0.70 9.49 -12.37
CA LEU A 249 -0.57 10.83 -11.77
C LEU A 249 -0.14 10.80 -10.30
N VAL A 250 -0.71 9.88 -9.50
CA VAL A 250 -0.56 9.91 -8.04
C VAL A 250 0.73 9.20 -7.59
N PRO A 251 1.59 9.87 -6.79
CA PRO A 251 2.80 9.27 -6.22
C PRO A 251 2.47 8.13 -5.24
N GLN A 252 3.48 7.30 -4.97
CA GLN A 252 3.35 6.09 -4.16
C GLN A 252 2.78 6.32 -2.75
N ILE A 253 3.11 7.46 -2.13
CA ILE A 253 2.62 7.85 -0.80
C ILE A 253 1.67 9.03 -1.00
N PHE A 254 0.39 8.80 -0.69
CA PHE A 254 -0.68 9.76 -0.93
C PHE A 254 -1.67 9.77 0.24
N PRO A 255 -2.30 10.93 0.51
CA PRO A 255 -3.25 11.06 1.60
C PRO A 255 -4.62 10.49 1.21
N LYS A 256 -5.43 10.16 2.21
CA LYS A 256 -6.78 9.63 2.06
C LYS A 256 -7.69 10.55 1.23
N SER A 257 -7.41 11.85 1.17
CA SER A 257 -8.14 12.80 0.32
C SER A 257 -8.04 12.46 -1.17
N VAL A 258 -7.00 11.75 -1.62
CA VAL A 258 -6.91 11.27 -3.00
C VAL A 258 -7.97 10.19 -3.31
N ASP A 259 -8.30 9.33 -2.34
CA ASP A 259 -9.39 8.36 -2.50
C ASP A 259 -10.71 9.10 -2.79
N TYR A 260 -10.98 10.16 -2.03
CA TYR A 260 -12.17 11.00 -2.25
C TYR A 260 -12.10 11.77 -3.56
N PHE A 261 -10.92 12.23 -3.95
CA PHE A 261 -10.71 12.91 -5.23
C PHE A 261 -11.06 12.01 -6.41
N ILE A 262 -10.56 10.78 -6.44
CA ILE A 262 -10.83 9.83 -7.54
C ILE A 262 -12.33 9.47 -7.58
N LYS A 263 -12.95 9.25 -6.41
CA LYS A 263 -14.40 9.04 -6.31
C LYS A 263 -15.19 10.21 -6.89
N GLU A 264 -14.75 11.43 -6.62
CA GLU A 264 -15.38 12.64 -7.12
C GLU A 264 -15.28 12.75 -8.64
N VAL A 265 -14.11 12.45 -9.22
CA VAL A 265 -13.94 12.41 -10.68
C VAL A 265 -14.93 11.44 -11.31
N GLN A 266 -15.08 10.24 -10.76
CA GLN A 266 -16.04 9.26 -11.27
C GLN A 266 -17.49 9.76 -11.19
N ARG A 267 -17.85 10.39 -10.06
CA ARG A 267 -19.18 10.97 -9.84
C ARG A 267 -19.50 12.07 -10.86
N ASP A 268 -18.53 12.94 -11.13
CA ASP A 268 -18.69 14.04 -12.10
C ASP A 268 -18.93 13.53 -13.53
N VAL A 269 -18.35 12.38 -13.88
CA VAL A 269 -18.61 11.71 -15.17
C VAL A 269 -20.01 11.09 -15.21
N GLN A 270 -20.38 10.31 -14.20
CA GLN A 270 -21.63 9.51 -14.21
C GLN A 270 -22.88 10.34 -13.93
N LYS A 271 -22.76 11.51 -13.29
CA LYS A 271 -23.85 12.48 -13.02
C LYS A 271 -25.05 11.92 -12.24
N MET A 272 -24.98 10.69 -11.72
CA MET A 272 -26.03 10.01 -10.97
C MET A 272 -25.46 9.36 -9.70
N GLU A 273 -26.32 9.09 -8.72
CA GLU A 273 -25.92 8.31 -7.54
C GLU A 273 -25.57 6.87 -7.93
N GLU A 274 -24.40 6.43 -7.48
CA GLU A 274 -23.92 5.06 -7.67
C GLU A 274 -24.67 4.08 -6.75
N GLY A 275 -25.40 3.14 -7.36
CA GLY A 275 -25.94 1.97 -6.67
C GLY A 275 -24.84 0.95 -6.31
N GLU A 276 -25.18 0.03 -5.41
CA GLU A 276 -24.35 -1.15 -5.16
C GLU A 276 -24.62 -2.23 -6.21
N SER A 277 -23.56 -2.86 -6.70
CA SER A 277 -23.61 -4.02 -7.60
C SER A 277 -22.82 -5.17 -7.00
N LEU A 278 -23.12 -6.39 -7.44
CA LEU A 278 -22.32 -7.54 -7.05
C LEU A 278 -20.92 -7.45 -7.70
N LEU A 279 -19.90 -7.92 -6.99
CA LEU A 279 -18.53 -7.95 -7.49
C LEU A 279 -18.44 -8.73 -8.82
N VAL A 280 -19.22 -9.81 -8.95
CA VAL A 280 -19.30 -10.58 -10.21
C VAL A 280 -19.81 -9.73 -11.37
N GLU A 281 -20.85 -8.93 -11.16
CA GLU A 281 -21.45 -8.07 -12.21
C GLU A 281 -20.47 -6.99 -12.66
N LEU A 282 -19.73 -6.40 -11.71
CA LEU A 282 -18.71 -5.39 -12.00
C LEU A 282 -17.56 -5.99 -12.84
N ILE A 283 -17.08 -7.18 -12.47
CA ILE A 283 -16.00 -7.85 -13.20
C ILE A 283 -16.48 -8.32 -14.59
N GLU A 284 -17.64 -8.95 -14.69
CA GLU A 284 -18.18 -9.42 -15.97
C GLU A 284 -18.50 -8.26 -16.92
N GLY A 285 -19.05 -7.17 -16.40
CA GLY A 285 -19.28 -5.95 -17.16
C GLY A 285 -17.97 -5.36 -17.69
N LEU A 286 -16.93 -5.31 -16.86
CA LEU A 286 -15.60 -4.85 -17.27
C LEU A 286 -15.00 -5.75 -18.36
N VAL A 287 -15.04 -7.08 -18.18
CA VAL A 287 -14.47 -8.04 -19.13
C VAL A 287 -15.21 -8.02 -20.47
N SER A 288 -16.50 -7.71 -20.45
CA SER A 288 -17.35 -7.61 -21.65
C SER A 288 -17.31 -6.22 -22.31
N SER A 289 -16.57 -5.27 -21.75
CA SER A 289 -16.50 -3.90 -22.26
C SER A 289 -15.69 -3.79 -23.56
N ASN A 290 -16.04 -2.80 -24.40
CA ASN A 290 -15.34 -2.53 -25.65
C ASN A 290 -13.89 -2.08 -25.42
N GLU A 291 -13.62 -1.49 -24.26
CA GLU A 291 -12.31 -0.96 -23.88
C GLU A 291 -11.33 -2.04 -23.42
N VAL A 292 -11.80 -3.28 -23.15
CA VAL A 292 -10.99 -4.33 -22.51
C VAL A 292 -9.70 -4.65 -23.28
N ALA A 293 -9.74 -4.59 -24.61
CA ALA A 293 -8.58 -4.84 -25.47
C ALA A 293 -7.50 -3.74 -25.34
N LEU A 294 -7.92 -2.49 -25.14
CA LEU A 294 -7.01 -1.36 -24.89
C LEU A 294 -6.48 -1.38 -23.46
N ILE A 295 -7.36 -1.67 -22.49
CA ILE A 295 -7.00 -1.84 -21.08
C ILE A 295 -5.94 -2.94 -20.91
N ARG A 296 -6.13 -4.09 -21.59
CA ARG A 296 -5.20 -5.22 -21.54
C ARG A 296 -3.76 -4.82 -21.88
N LYS A 297 -3.55 -3.89 -22.81
CA LYS A 297 -2.19 -3.44 -23.21
C LYS A 297 -1.48 -2.65 -22.12
N ASN A 298 -2.23 -2.14 -21.14
CA ASN A 298 -1.74 -1.27 -20.08
C ASN A 298 -1.77 -1.94 -18.69
N LEU A 299 -2.31 -3.16 -18.61
CA LEU A 299 -2.19 -3.99 -17.42
C LEU A 299 -0.89 -4.77 -17.48
N ASN A 300 -0.17 -4.80 -16.37
CA ASN A 300 0.95 -5.72 -16.22
C ASN A 300 0.42 -7.17 -16.25
N GLU A 301 1.26 -8.08 -16.72
CA GLU A 301 0.95 -9.49 -16.54
C GLU A 301 0.87 -9.82 -15.05
N PRO A 302 -0.06 -10.72 -14.64
CA PRO A 302 -0.13 -11.16 -13.25
C PRO A 302 1.23 -11.67 -12.80
N LEU A 303 1.69 -11.21 -11.63
CA LEU A 303 2.95 -11.67 -11.05
C LEU A 303 2.89 -13.20 -10.89
N ASN A 304 3.74 -13.92 -11.63
CA ASN A 304 3.88 -15.37 -11.47
C ASN A 304 4.90 -15.65 -10.37
N ASN A 305 4.52 -15.33 -9.14
CA ASN A 305 5.35 -15.48 -7.95
C ASN A 305 5.16 -16.86 -7.28
N GLY A 306 4.44 -17.80 -7.92
CA GLY A 306 4.20 -19.15 -7.40
C GLY A 306 3.21 -19.21 -6.22
N TYR A 307 2.66 -18.06 -5.80
CA TYR A 307 1.68 -17.98 -4.73
C TYR A 307 0.25 -18.13 -5.25
N GLU A 308 -0.61 -18.64 -4.39
CA GLU A 308 -2.01 -18.83 -4.74
C GLU A 308 -2.83 -17.55 -4.51
N ARG A 309 -2.57 -16.82 -3.42
CA ARG A 309 -3.19 -15.53 -3.13
C ARG A 309 -2.56 -14.38 -3.93
N ILE A 310 -3.39 -13.63 -4.65
CA ILE A 310 -3.03 -12.47 -5.49
C ILE A 310 -3.99 -11.29 -5.27
N SER A 311 -3.65 -10.13 -5.82
CA SER A 311 -4.51 -8.93 -5.77
C SER A 311 -5.73 -9.04 -6.68
N LEU A 312 -6.74 -8.18 -6.48
CA LEU A 312 -7.91 -8.15 -7.35
C LEU A 312 -7.52 -7.70 -8.76
N LEU A 313 -6.60 -6.72 -8.86
CA LEU A 313 -6.04 -6.27 -10.13
C LEU A 313 -5.35 -7.41 -10.90
N ASP A 314 -4.49 -8.19 -10.23
CA ASP A 314 -3.80 -9.34 -10.87
C ASP A 314 -4.79 -10.40 -11.32
N PHE A 315 -5.84 -10.64 -10.53
CA PHE A 315 -6.91 -11.56 -10.91
C PHE A 315 -7.65 -11.08 -12.15
N ILE A 316 -8.05 -9.80 -12.21
CA ILE A 316 -8.69 -9.20 -13.39
C ILE A 316 -7.77 -9.24 -14.61
N GLY A 317 -6.49 -8.89 -14.44
CA GLY A 317 -5.50 -9.01 -15.50
C GLY A 317 -5.40 -10.44 -16.04
N GLY A 318 -5.45 -11.43 -15.16
CA GLY A 318 -5.49 -12.85 -15.54
C GLY A 318 -6.80 -13.27 -16.22
N LEU A 319 -7.95 -12.76 -15.79
CA LEU A 319 -9.25 -12.99 -16.48
C LEU A 319 -9.23 -12.42 -17.90
N ILE A 320 -8.82 -11.16 -18.07
CA ILE A 320 -8.70 -10.49 -19.37
C ILE A 320 -7.71 -11.21 -20.29
N SER A 321 -6.67 -11.81 -19.70
CA SER A 321 -5.65 -12.58 -20.42
C SER A 321 -6.09 -14.03 -20.74
N GLY A 322 -7.22 -14.50 -20.21
CA GLY A 322 -7.67 -15.89 -20.31
C GLY A 322 -6.89 -16.88 -19.44
N LYS A 323 -6.07 -16.41 -18.49
CA LYS A 323 -5.29 -17.24 -17.57
C LYS A 323 -6.14 -17.81 -16.42
N TYR A 324 -7.19 -17.10 -16.01
CA TYR A 324 -8.08 -17.48 -14.90
C TYR A 324 -9.54 -17.51 -15.34
N LYS A 325 -10.38 -18.14 -14.51
CA LYS A 325 -11.84 -18.13 -14.60
C LYS A 325 -12.45 -17.37 -13.42
N ILE A 326 -13.62 -16.77 -13.63
CA ILE A 326 -14.29 -15.95 -12.61
C ILE A 326 -14.54 -16.71 -11.30
N GLY A 327 -14.86 -18.02 -11.37
CA GLY A 327 -15.07 -18.88 -10.21
C GLY A 327 -13.82 -19.12 -9.35
N GLU A 328 -12.63 -18.74 -9.82
CA GLU A 328 -11.39 -18.86 -9.04
C GLU A 328 -11.16 -17.69 -8.08
N ILE A 329 -12.01 -16.65 -8.08
CA ILE A 329 -11.78 -15.42 -7.30
C ILE A 329 -11.67 -15.68 -5.79
N GLU A 330 -12.51 -16.56 -5.23
CA GLU A 330 -12.48 -16.87 -3.80
C GLU A 330 -11.18 -17.56 -3.42
N LYS A 331 -10.63 -18.34 -4.34
CA LYS A 331 -9.35 -19.04 -4.18
C LYS A 331 -8.15 -18.13 -4.42
N LYS A 332 -8.24 -17.18 -5.35
CA LYS A 332 -7.15 -16.27 -5.73
C LYS A 332 -7.09 -14.99 -4.87
N VAL A 333 -8.22 -14.37 -4.60
CA VAL A 333 -8.34 -13.08 -3.91
C VAL A 333 -8.83 -13.23 -2.47
N GLY A 334 -9.54 -14.31 -2.15
CA GLY A 334 -10.09 -14.56 -0.81
C GLY A 334 -11.46 -13.91 -0.57
N VAL A 335 -12.05 -13.29 -1.59
CA VAL A 335 -13.31 -12.54 -1.49
C VAL A 335 -14.38 -13.18 -2.37
N SER A 336 -15.60 -13.28 -1.83
CA SER A 336 -16.74 -13.89 -2.52
C SER A 336 -17.29 -13.03 -3.66
N LEU A 337 -17.75 -13.67 -4.72
CA LEU A 337 -18.46 -13.04 -5.85
C LEU A 337 -19.74 -12.31 -5.41
N GLY A 338 -20.35 -12.75 -4.30
CA GLY A 338 -21.57 -12.16 -3.75
C GLY A 338 -21.38 -10.85 -2.99
N VAL A 339 -20.15 -10.35 -2.87
CA VAL A 339 -19.87 -9.07 -2.21
C VAL A 339 -20.49 -7.93 -3.00
N LYS A 340 -21.16 -7.01 -2.29
CA LYS A 340 -21.69 -5.77 -2.84
C LYS A 340 -20.69 -4.63 -2.71
N LEU A 341 -20.52 -3.88 -3.78
CA LEU A 341 -19.62 -2.73 -3.89
C LEU A 341 -20.25 -1.68 -4.81
N ARG A 342 -19.98 -0.41 -4.53
CA ARG A 342 -20.23 0.64 -5.53
C ARG A 342 -19.13 0.62 -6.61
N PRO A 343 -19.42 1.00 -7.86
CA PRO A 343 -18.41 1.11 -8.91
C PRO A 343 -17.18 1.93 -8.48
N SER A 344 -17.36 3.03 -7.75
CA SER A 344 -16.23 3.84 -7.24
C SER A 344 -15.40 3.15 -6.16
N GLU A 345 -15.99 2.27 -5.36
CA GLU A 345 -15.24 1.45 -4.39
C GLU A 345 -14.44 0.36 -5.08
N PHE A 346 -15.00 -0.23 -6.13
CA PHE A 346 -14.30 -1.16 -7.01
C PHE A 346 -13.11 -0.47 -7.69
N GLY A 347 -13.30 0.71 -8.29
CA GLY A 347 -12.23 1.52 -8.87
C GLY A 347 -11.13 1.87 -7.86
N LEU A 348 -11.50 2.27 -6.64
CA LEU A 348 -10.52 2.53 -5.59
C LEU A 348 -9.74 1.29 -5.18
N TRP A 349 -10.37 0.12 -5.12
CA TRP A 349 -9.64 -1.12 -4.83
C TRP A 349 -8.58 -1.36 -5.91
N LEU A 350 -8.93 -1.27 -7.18
CA LEU A 350 -7.98 -1.43 -8.28
C LEU A 350 -6.86 -0.39 -8.24
N PHE A 351 -7.19 0.86 -7.89
CA PHE A 351 -6.21 1.92 -7.68
C PHE A 351 -5.25 1.60 -6.53
N HIS A 352 -5.73 1.08 -5.40
CA HIS A 352 -4.88 0.66 -4.29
C HIS A 352 -3.95 -0.50 -4.67
N ASP A 353 -4.44 -1.48 -5.45
CA ASP A 353 -3.63 -2.58 -5.94
C ASP A 353 -2.52 -2.07 -6.89
N LEU A 354 -2.85 -1.14 -7.79
CA LEU A 354 -1.88 -0.45 -8.66
C LEU A 354 -0.81 0.31 -7.86
N GLN A 355 -1.23 1.05 -6.82
CA GLN A 355 -0.30 1.79 -5.95
C GLN A 355 0.56 0.85 -5.09
N SER A 356 0.00 -0.28 -4.64
CA SER A 356 0.74 -1.33 -3.93
C SER A 356 1.83 -1.94 -4.82
N ALA A 357 1.53 -2.16 -6.11
CA ALA A 357 2.47 -2.73 -7.06
C ALA A 357 3.69 -1.81 -7.31
N LYS A 358 3.53 -0.49 -7.20
CA LYS A 358 4.64 0.48 -7.37
C LYS A 358 5.65 0.50 -6.22
N LEU A 359 5.30 0.01 -5.03
CA LEU A 359 6.08 0.23 -3.79
C LEU A 359 7.35 -0.64 -3.66
N ILE A 360 7.85 -1.21 -4.76
CA ILE A 360 8.88 -2.25 -4.77
C ILE A 360 9.99 -1.93 -5.75
#